data_AF-A0A4U2MK86-F1
#
_entry.id   AF-A0A4U2MK86-F1
#
_cell.length_a   1.000
_cell.length_b   1.000
_cell.length_c   1.000
_cell.angle_alpha   90.00
_cell.angle_beta   90.00
_cell.angle_gamma   90.00
#
_symmetry.space_group_name_H-M   'P 1'
#
loop_
_entity.id
_entity.type
_entity.pdbx_description
1 polymer ?
#
loop_
_entity_poly.entity_id
_entity_poly.type
_entity_poly.pdbx_seq_one_letter_code
_entity_poly.pdbx_strand_id
1 'polypeptide(L)' 'TYGEVLRHVIVHEIHHIGQLSIWARELDLQPVSANLIGRGL' A
#
# COMPACT_ATOMS: atom_id res chain seq x y z
N THR A 1 -13.93 -4.66 -17.90
CA THR A 1 -14.67 -3.39 -17.80
C THR A 1 -13.84 -2.36 -17.05
N TYR A 2 -14.15 -1.05 -17.13
CA TYR A 2 -13.41 -0.02 -16.38
C TYR A 2 -13.39 -0.26 -14.87
N GLY A 3 -14.48 -0.80 -14.29
CA GLY A 3 -14.53 -1.11 -12.87
C GLY A 3 -13.57 -2.23 -12.43
N GLU A 4 -13.32 -3.21 -13.29
CA GLU A 4 -12.34 -4.27 -13.01
C GLU A 4 -10.92 -3.72 -13.00
N VAL A 5 -10.59 -2.84 -13.95
CA VAL A 5 -9.29 -2.17 -14.00
C VAL A 5 -9.08 -1.32 -12.74
N LEU A 6 -10.07 -0.53 -12.33
CA LEU A 6 -9.96 0.30 -11.13
C LEU A 6 -9.72 -0.53 -9.86
N ARG A 7 -10.49 -1.60 -9.67
CA ARG A 7 -10.30 -2.49 -8.51
C ARG A 7 -8.96 -3.22 -8.55
N HIS A 8 -8.50 -3.62 -9.74
CA HIS A 8 -7.20 -4.23 -9.91
C HIS A 8 -6.08 -3.28 -9.49
N VAL A 9 -6.13 -2.02 -9.95
CA VAL A 9 -5.11 -1.00 -9.58
C VAL A 9 -5.09 -0.73 -8.08
N ILE A 10 -6.25 -0.61 -7.42
CA ILE A 10 -6.33 -0.42 -5.97
C ILE A 10 -5.63 -1.56 -5.22
N VAL A 11 -5.96 -2.82 -5.56
CA VAL A 11 -5.35 -3.98 -4.89
C VAL A 11 -3.86 -4.08 -5.22
N HIS A 12 -3.47 -3.80 -6.46
CA HIS A 12 -2.09 -3.83 -6.92
C HIS A 12 -1.21 -2.84 -6.14
N GLU A 13 -1.70 -1.62 -5.92
CA GLU A 13 -0.98 -0.62 -5.14
C GLU A 13 -0.83 -1.04 -3.67
N ILE A 14 -1.93 -1.48 -3.03
CA ILE A 14 -1.88 -1.98 -1.64
C ILE A 14 -0.90 -3.15 -1.52
N HIS A 15 -0.89 -4.08 -2.48
CA HIS A 15 0.01 -5.22 -2.52
C HIS A 15 1.48 -4.78 -2.56
N HIS A 16 1.84 -3.87 -3.48
CA HIS A 16 3.22 -3.43 -3.64
C HIS A 16 3.70 -2.52 -2.52
N ILE A 17 2.85 -1.64 -1.97
CA ILE A 17 3.19 -0.88 -0.75
C ILE A 17 3.45 -1.83 0.43
N GLY A 18 2.69 -2.94 0.52
CA GLY A 18 2.95 -4.02 1.48
C GLY A 18 4.37 -4.60 1.35
N GLN A 19 4.81 -4.90 0.13
CA GLN A 19 6.18 -5.39 -0.14
C GLN A 19 7.25 -4.36 0.29
N LEU A 20 7.06 -3.09 -0.08
CA LEU A 20 7.99 -2.02 0.34
C LEU A 20 8.11 -1.91 1.86
N SER A 21 7.02 -2.18 2.60
CA SER A 21 7.07 -2.14 4.06
C SER A 21 7.98 -3.23 4.66
N ILE A 22 8.15 -4.36 3.98
CA ILE A 22 9.09 -5.41 4.40
C ILE A 22 10.52 -4.93 4.14
N TRP A 23 10.81 -4.45 2.92
CA TRP A 23 12.14 -3.93 2.59
C TRP A 23 12.56 -2.75 3.47
N ALA A 24 11.63 -1.87 3.85
CA ALA A 24 11.93 -0.80 4.81
C ALA A 24 12.45 -1.37 6.14
N ARG A 25 11.80 -2.40 6.68
CA ARG A 25 12.23 -3.05 7.93
C ARG A 25 13.57 -3.78 7.79
N GLU A 26 13.80 -4.43 6.65
CA GLU A 26 15.09 -5.09 6.36
C GLU A 26 16.25 -4.10 6.29
N LEU A 27 15.98 -2.85 5.90
CA LEU A 27 16.94 -1.75 5.87
C LEU A 27 17.01 -0.97 7.19
N ASP A 28 16.38 -1.45 8.26
CA ASP A 28 16.27 -0.77 9.56
C ASP A 28 15.60 0.62 9.49
N LEU A 29 14.71 0.81 8.51
CA LEU A 29 13.90 2.01 8.34
C LEU A 29 12.48 1.82 8.88
N GLN A 30 11.88 2.90 9.36
CA GLN A 30 10.45 2.91 9.72
C GLN A 30 9.57 2.93 8.46
N PRO A 31 8.71 1.90 8.23
CA PRO A 31 7.79 1.90 7.11
C PRO A 31 6.68 2.94 7.30
N VAL A 32 6.16 3.47 6.19
CA VAL A 32 4.97 4.33 6.22
C VAL A 32 3.75 3.55 6.75
N SER A 33 2.90 4.22 7.53
CA SER A 33 1.69 3.58 8.08
C SER A 33 0.74 3.15 6.97
N ALA A 34 0.31 1.89 6.96
CA ALA A 34 -0.69 1.39 6.02
C ALA A 34 -2.15 1.72 6.45
N ASN A 35 -2.35 2.37 7.59
CA ASN A 35 -3.69 2.65 8.10
C ASN A 35 -4.37 3.76 7.28
N LEU A 36 -5.56 3.47 6.76
CA LEU A 36 -6.41 4.46 6.10
C LEU A 36 -7.20 5.30 7.12
N ILE A 37 -7.58 4.69 8.25
CA ILE A 37 -8.42 5.34 9.27
C ILE A 37 -7.63 6.48 9.91
N GLY A 38 -8.22 7.68 9.95
CA GLY A 38 -7.62 8.85 10.58
C GLY A 38 -6.64 9.64 9.70
N ARG A 39 -6.60 9.40 8.38
CA ARG A 39 -5.77 10.18 7.44
C ARG A 39 -6.33 11.54 7.02
N GLY A 40 -7.57 11.87 7.40
CA GLY A 40 -8.20 13.16 7.07
C GLY A 40 -8.38 13.41 5.57
N LEU A 41 -8.57 12.33 4.80
CA LEU A 41 -8.85 12.34 3.37
C LEU A 41 -10.33 12.57 3.07
#